data_AF-A0A2S6RM44-F1
#
_entry.id   AF-A0A2S6RM44-F1
#
_cell.length_a   1.000
_cell.length_b   1.000
_cell.length_c   1.000
_cell.angle_alpha   90.00
_cell.angle_beta   90.00
_cell.angle_gamma   90.00
#
_symmetry.space_group_name_H-M   'P 1'
#
loop_
_entity.id
_entity.type
_entity.pdbx_description
1 polymer ?
#
loop_
_entity_poly.entity_id
_entity_poly.type
_entity_poly.pdbx_seq_one_letter_code
_entity_poly.pdbx_strand_id
1 'polypeptide(L)'
;EYVLTSPCGLLAQLTAPDISSYVHAPVKVLSGGTDGWVTAGLTLVSGFERMAAEPNDVYWLPYDHEAEKAKHQMREYLSWETGLLPQIARDASARFEALASK
;
A
#
# COMPACT_ATOMS: atom_id res chain seq x y z
N GLU A 1 -14.16 12.87 20.02
CA GLU A 1 -13.16 13.51 19.13
C GLU A 1 -12.42 12.41 18.39
N TYR A 2 -11.83 12.72 17.24
CA TYR A 2 -10.95 11.84 16.48
C TYR A 2 -9.57 12.48 16.38
N VAL A 3 -8.52 11.68 16.59
CA VAL A 3 -7.13 12.09 16.39
C VAL A 3 -6.55 11.25 15.27
N LEU A 4 -6.18 11.90 14.17
CA LEU A 4 -5.58 11.26 13.01
C LEU A 4 -4.06 11.25 13.14
N THR A 5 -3.42 10.19 12.67
CA THR A 5 -1.96 10.09 12.60
C THR A 5 -1.52 9.37 11.32
N SER A 6 -0.29 9.64 10.92
CA SER A 6 0.52 8.97 9.90
C SER A 6 1.98 9.13 10.34
N PRO A 7 2.99 8.45 9.74
CA PRO A 7 4.38 8.48 10.24
C PRO A 7 4.87 9.88 10.61
N CYS A 8 4.91 10.81 9.66
CA CYS A 8 5.27 12.22 9.89
C CYS A 8 4.05 13.17 10.03
N GLY A 9 2.83 12.64 10.12
CA GLY A 9 1.59 13.43 10.21
C GLY A 9 1.06 14.06 8.90
N LEU A 10 1.84 14.04 7.80
CA LEU A 10 1.45 14.68 6.53
C LEU A 10 0.15 14.11 5.92
N LEU A 11 0.04 12.79 5.81
CA LEU A 11 -1.16 12.15 5.24
C LEU A 11 -2.39 12.37 6.13
N ALA A 12 -2.21 12.35 7.46
CA ALA A 12 -3.28 12.67 8.39
C ALA A 12 -3.78 14.12 8.25
N GLN A 13 -2.87 15.06 7.96
CA GLN A 13 -3.24 16.45 7.71
C GLN A 13 -4.03 16.62 6.41
N LEU A 14 -3.61 15.93 5.35
CA LEU A 14 -4.29 15.96 4.06
C LEU A 14 -5.72 15.38 4.13
N THR A 15 -5.93 14.35 4.96
CA THR A 15 -7.23 13.67 5.09
C THR A 15 -8.17 14.27 6.14
N ALA A 16 -7.68 15.14 7.02
CA ALA A 16 -8.49 15.74 8.09
C ALA A 16 -9.77 16.46 7.59
N PRO A 17 -9.76 17.23 6.48
CA PRO A 17 -10.97 17.84 5.94
C PRO A 17 -12.00 16.79 5.51
N ASP A 18 -11.57 15.73 4.84
CA ASP A 18 -12.45 14.66 4.38
C ASP A 18 -13.10 13.97 5.58
N ILE A 19 -12.32 13.57 6.58
CA ILE A 19 -12.87 12.92 7.78
C ILE A 19 -13.84 13.85 8.52
N SER A 20 -13.53 15.14 8.61
CA SER A 20 -14.40 16.14 9.24
C SER A 20 -15.77 16.24 8.57
N SER A 21 -15.88 15.88 7.28
CA SER A 21 -17.17 15.84 6.57
C SER A 21 -18.01 14.60 6.90
N TYR A 22 -17.38 13.52 7.38
CA TYR A 22 -18.05 12.25 7.68
C TYR A 22 -18.40 12.06 9.15
N VAL A 23 -17.72 12.76 10.07
CA VAL A 23 -17.90 12.56 11.52
C VAL A 23 -18.55 13.76 12.19
N HIS A 24 -19.47 13.52 13.13
CA HIS A 24 -20.08 14.55 13.97
C HIS A 24 -19.26 14.79 15.26
N ALA A 25 -17.94 14.93 15.13
CA ALA A 25 -17.04 15.16 16.26
C ALA A 25 -15.81 15.96 15.84
N PRO A 26 -15.13 16.67 16.76
CA PRO A 26 -13.89 17.36 16.45
C PRO A 26 -12.82 16.39 15.91
N VAL A 27 -12.17 16.78 14.80
CA VAL A 27 -11.04 16.06 14.20
C VAL A 27 -9.75 16.85 14.47
N LYS A 28 -8.73 16.16 14.97
CA LYS A 28 -7.40 16.71 15.25
C LYS A 28 -6.34 15.86 14.55
N VAL A 29 -5.17 16.43 14.34
CA VAL A 29 -4.00 15.73 13.80
C VAL A 29 -2.93 15.66 14.88
N LEU A 30 -2.32 14.50 15.06
CA LEU A 30 -1.20 14.32 15.99
C LEU A 30 0.04 15.06 15.47
N SER A 31 0.50 16.06 16.22
CA SER A 31 1.71 16.81 15.87
C SER A 31 2.94 15.88 15.82
N GLY A 32 3.68 15.92 14.72
CA GLY A 32 4.82 15.02 14.48
C GLY A 32 4.44 13.59 14.10
N GLY A 33 3.14 13.26 14.05
CA GLY A 33 2.67 11.93 13.68
C GLY A 33 3.13 10.83 14.64
N THR A 34 3.11 9.59 14.15
CA THR A 34 3.57 8.42 14.91
C THR A 34 5.08 8.47 15.17
N ASP A 35 5.86 9.11 14.30
CA ASP A 35 7.31 9.29 14.52
C ASP A 35 7.58 10.23 15.71
N GLY A 36 6.78 11.29 15.85
CA GLY A 36 6.80 12.18 17.01
C GLY A 36 6.39 11.47 18.30
N TRP A 37 5.38 10.59 18.24
CA TRP A 37 4.98 9.73 19.35
C TRP A 37 6.12 8.82 19.83
N VAL A 38 6.81 8.17 18.90
CA VAL A 38 7.98 7.33 19.18
C VAL A 38 9.12 8.16 19.77
N THR A 39 9.40 9.33 19.21
CA THR A 39 10.45 10.25 19.70
C THR A 39 10.15 10.72 21.14
N ALA A 40 8.87 10.87 21.50
CA ALA A 40 8.44 11.21 22.85
C ALA A 40 8.56 10.04 23.86
N GLY A 41 9.02 8.86 23.43
CA GLY A 41 9.19 7.67 24.28
C GLY A 41 7.87 7.00 24.67
N LEU A 42 6.79 7.25 23.93
CA LEU A 42 5.48 6.65 24.19
C LEU A 42 5.38 5.26 23.56
N THR A 43 4.54 4.40 24.14
CA THR A 43 4.45 2.99 23.75
C THR A 43 3.71 2.79 22.43
N LEU A 44 4.11 1.75 21.69
CA LEU A 44 3.41 1.24 20.51
C LEU A 44 2.94 -0.19 20.75
N VAL A 45 1.92 -0.59 20.00
CA VAL A 45 1.47 -1.97 19.86
C VAL A 45 1.78 -2.42 18.43
N SER A 46 2.26 -3.65 18.29
CA SER A 46 2.60 -4.24 16.99
C SER A 46 1.57 -5.29 16.59
N GLY A 47 1.41 -5.50 15.28
CA GLY A 47 0.50 -6.51 14.72
C GLY A 47 -0.77 -5.91 14.13
N PHE A 48 -1.62 -6.79 13.59
CA PHE A 48 -2.86 -6.42 12.89
C PHE A 48 -4.03 -6.32 13.87
N GLU A 49 -3.90 -5.47 14.88
CA GLU A 49 -4.93 -5.25 15.90
C GLU A 49 -5.83 -4.05 15.54
N ARG A 50 -7.14 -4.17 15.83
CA ARG A 50 -8.13 -3.08 15.69
C ARG A 50 -8.15 -2.41 14.30
N MET A 51 -7.89 -3.17 13.25
CA MET A 51 -7.96 -2.67 11.88
C MET A 51 -9.40 -2.25 11.54
N ALA A 52 -9.55 -1.05 10.96
CA ALA A 52 -10.85 -0.56 10.50
C ALA A 52 -11.24 -1.11 9.12
N ALA A 53 -10.28 -1.67 8.38
CA ALA A 53 -10.45 -2.26 7.05
C ALA A 53 -9.46 -3.42 6.85
N GLU A 54 -9.65 -4.21 5.79
CA GLU A 54 -8.70 -5.25 5.39
C GLU A 54 -7.35 -4.63 4.95
N PRO A 55 -6.20 -5.22 5.30
CA PRO A 55 -4.88 -4.71 4.92
C PRO A 55 -4.54 -5.06 3.45
N ASN A 56 -5.19 -4.39 2.50
CA ASN A 56 -5.06 -4.61 1.05
C ASN A 56 -4.36 -3.45 0.30
N ASP A 57 -3.65 -2.60 1.04
CA ASP A 57 -2.94 -1.41 0.56
C ASP A 57 -1.53 -1.72 0.00
N VAL A 58 -1.08 -2.97 0.11
CA VAL A 58 0.19 -3.45 -0.42
C VAL A 58 -0.04 -4.65 -1.34
N TYR A 59 0.55 -4.62 -2.52
CA TYR A 59 0.63 -5.80 -3.38
C TYR A 59 1.70 -6.75 -2.85
N TRP A 60 1.28 -7.97 -2.49
CA TRP A 60 2.20 -9.01 -2.04
C TRP A 60 2.90 -9.63 -3.25
N LEU A 61 4.22 -9.67 -3.21
CA LEU A 61 5.00 -10.36 -4.22
C LEU A 61 4.87 -11.87 -4.03
N PRO A 62 5.04 -12.68 -5.09
CA PRO A 62 4.87 -14.12 -5.00
C PRO A 62 5.66 -14.79 -3.87
N TYR A 63 6.88 -14.32 -3.57
CA TYR A 63 7.75 -14.88 -2.54
C TYR A 63 7.54 -14.30 -1.13
N ASP A 64 6.62 -13.35 -0.94
CA ASP A 64 6.24 -12.87 0.39
C ASP A 64 5.34 -13.88 1.12
N HIS A 65 4.89 -14.92 0.42
CA HIS A 65 4.05 -15.98 0.96
C HIS A 65 4.85 -17.18 1.50
N GLU A 66 4.19 -18.01 2.31
CA GLU A 66 4.70 -19.31 2.74
C GLU A 66 5.05 -20.21 1.55
N ALA A 67 6.03 -21.10 1.72
CA ALA A 67 6.72 -21.81 0.63
C ALA A 67 5.80 -22.44 -0.44
N GLU A 68 4.75 -23.18 -0.04
CA GLU A 68 3.84 -23.82 -1.00
C GLU A 68 3.00 -22.79 -1.78
N LYS A 69 2.45 -21.79 -1.07
CA LYS A 69 1.70 -20.70 -1.70
C LYS A 69 2.61 -19.87 -2.60
N ALA A 70 3.84 -19.58 -2.16
CA ALA A 70 4.81 -18.84 -2.95
C ALA A 70 5.17 -19.56 -4.26
N LYS A 71 5.39 -20.88 -4.20
CA LYS A 71 5.66 -21.68 -5.40
C LYS A 71 4.50 -21.63 -6.40
N HIS A 72 3.26 -21.63 -5.92
CA HIS A 72 2.09 -21.49 -6.79
C HIS A 72 1.97 -20.09 -7.38
N GLN A 73 2.05 -19.05 -6.54
CA GLN A 73 1.99 -17.65 -6.97
C GLN A 73 3.10 -17.32 -7.97
N MET A 74 4.29 -17.90 -7.81
CA MET A 74 5.39 -17.74 -8.76
C MET A 74 5.06 -18.34 -10.13
N ARG A 75 4.39 -19.50 -10.17
CA ARG A 75 3.94 -20.08 -11.45
C ARG A 75 2.91 -19.19 -12.14
N GLU A 76 1.95 -18.64 -11.39
CA GLU A 76 0.97 -17.71 -11.92
C GLU A 76 1.62 -16.43 -12.43
N TYR A 77 2.60 -15.89 -11.68
CA TYR A 77 3.36 -14.71 -12.08
C TYR A 77 4.13 -14.93 -13.39
N LEU A 78 4.86 -16.05 -13.53
CA LEU A 78 5.56 -16.40 -14.78
C LEU A 78 4.60 -16.65 -15.96
N SER A 79 3.45 -17.27 -15.68
CA SER A 79 2.38 -17.46 -16.68
C SER A 79 1.86 -16.11 -17.17
N TRP A 80 1.62 -15.18 -16.25
CA TRP A 80 1.25 -13.80 -16.57
C TRP A 80 2.33 -13.12 -17.42
N GLU A 81 3.60 -13.14 -17.00
CA GLU A 81 4.71 -12.50 -17.72
C GLU A 81 4.83 -12.98 -19.17
N THR A 82 4.82 -14.30 -19.38
CA THR A 82 4.91 -14.89 -20.73
C THR A 82 3.66 -14.61 -21.57
N GLY A 83 2.50 -14.46 -20.93
CA GLY A 83 1.24 -14.07 -21.55
C GLY A 83 1.08 -12.58 -21.85
N LEU A 84 2.02 -11.71 -21.45
CA LEU A 84 1.92 -10.26 -21.67
C LEU A 84 2.14 -9.86 -23.14
N LEU A 85 3.02 -10.54 -23.86
CA LEU A 85 3.34 -10.20 -25.25
C LEU A 85 2.10 -10.13 -26.17
N PRO A 86 1.20 -11.14 -26.21
CA PRO A 86 0.00 -11.05 -27.02
C PRO A 86 -1.02 -10.03 -26.51
N GLN A 87 -0.97 -9.65 -25.23
CA GLN A 87 -1.83 -8.59 -24.68
C GLN A 87 -1.35 -7.21 -25.15
N ILE A 88 -0.04 -6.95 -25.06
CA ILE A 88 0.59 -5.71 -25.55
C ILE A 88 0.34 -5.54 -27.06
N ALA A 89 0.51 -6.62 -27.84
CA ALA A 89 0.26 -6.59 -29.27
C ALA A 89 -1.20 -6.22 -29.64
N ARG A 90 -2.16 -6.54 -28.76
CA ARG A 90 -3.60 -6.25 -28.94
C ARG A 90 -3.96 -4.83 -28.53
N ASP A 91 -3.39 -4.34 -27.44
CA ASP A 91 -3.70 -3.01 -26.87
C ASP A 91 -3.27 -1.86 -27.81
N ALA A 92 -2.16 -2.04 -28.54
CA ALA A 92 -1.63 -1.11 -29.55
C ALA A 92 -1.29 0.32 -29.05
N SER A 93 -1.45 0.63 -27.76
CA SER A 93 -1.03 1.92 -27.18
C SER A 93 0.44 1.91 -26.77
N ALA A 94 0.97 0.76 -26.34
CA ALA A 94 2.38 0.57 -26.04
C ALA A 94 3.19 0.30 -27.32
N ARG A 95 4.06 1.25 -27.69
CA ARG A 95 4.92 1.18 -28.88
C ARG A 95 6.37 0.89 -28.48
N PHE A 96 6.66 -0.37 -28.17
CA PHE A 96 8.02 -0.82 -27.92
C PHE A 96 8.72 -1.19 -29.24
N GLU A 97 9.93 -0.67 -29.44
CA GLU A 97 10.82 -1.11 -30.52
C GLU A 97 11.97 -1.89 -29.90
N ALA A 98 12.16 -3.14 -30.33
CA ALA A 98 13.30 -3.93 -29.90
C ALA A 98 14.56 -3.43 -30.61
N LEU A 99 15.52 -2.90 -29.86
CA LEU A 99 16.84 -2.62 -30.40
C LEU A 99 17.59 -3.96 -30.55
N ALA A 100 18.02 -4.28 -31.77
CA ALA A 100 18.85 -5.45 -32.00
C ALA A 100 20.19 -5.29 -31.26
N SER A 101 20.54 -6.27 -30.44
CA SER A 101 21.93 -6.43 -29.98
C SER A 101 22.81 -6.70 -31.20
N LYS A 102 23.99 -6.07 -31.23
CA LYS A 102 25.09 -6.46 -32.12
C LYS A 102 25.51 -7.91 -31.86
#